data_AF-A0A819V4K1-F1
#
_entry.id   AF-A0A819V4K1-F1
#
_cell.length_a   1.000
_cell.length_b   1.000
_cell.length_c   1.000
_cell.angle_alpha   90.00
_cell.angle_beta   90.00
_cell.angle_gamma   90.00
#
_symmetry.space_group_name_H-M   'P 1'
#
loop_
_entity.id
_entity.type
_entity.pdbx_description
1 polymer ?
#
loop_
_entity_poly.entity_id
_entity_poly.type
_entity_poly.pdbx_seq_one_letter_code
_entity_poly.pdbx_strand_id
1 'polypeptide(L)'
;MLIVNVLKSFRSSFWLEEKRWFVAYQDYCLFSVPHFAPNHVDISQQLRIHSTAPDNKSVYDQINKITMKTAAIKHNHYFTHIKTLELKCSVSLKTVASIIDLNHIKHLTVLSLSDVLKFMPLEYVMPHFCELTIENNVTIDIIKQISHYRFLQIRKLEIAID
;
A
#
# COMPACT_ATOMS: atom_id res chain seq x y z
N MET A 1 -5.19 -4.99 28.07
CA MET A 1 -4.13 -5.75 28.77
C MET A 1 -4.40 -7.26 28.75
N LEU A 2 -5.63 -7.74 28.97
CA LEU A 2 -6.00 -9.16 28.95
C LEU A 2 -5.68 -9.91 27.64
N ILE A 3 -6.03 -9.35 26.47
CA ILE A 3 -5.83 -10.01 25.17
C ILE A 3 -4.35 -10.28 24.83
N VAL A 4 -3.45 -9.40 25.23
CA VAL A 4 -2.00 -9.58 24.97
C VAL A 4 -1.46 -10.77 25.77
N ASN A 5 -1.93 -10.97 27.01
CA ASN A 5 -1.53 -12.10 27.84
C ASN A 5 -2.10 -13.43 27.32
N VAL A 6 -3.34 -13.40 26.82
CA VAL A 6 -3.96 -14.57 26.16
C VAL A 6 -3.24 -14.92 24.86
N LEU A 7 -2.88 -13.93 24.02
CA LEU A 7 -2.10 -14.20 22.80
C LEU A 7 -0.73 -14.81 23.12
N LYS A 8 -0.07 -14.36 24.19
CA LYS A 8 1.22 -14.91 24.61
C LYS A 8 1.15 -16.39 25.01
N SER A 9 0.02 -16.90 25.51
CA SER A 9 -0.11 -18.32 25.85
C SER A 9 -0.16 -19.23 24.62
N PHE A 10 -0.40 -18.69 23.43
CA PHE A 10 -0.37 -19.45 22.16
C PHE A 10 1.00 -19.40 21.45
N ARG A 11 1.98 -18.70 22.02
CA ARG A 11 3.33 -18.54 21.44
C ARG A 11 4.19 -19.77 21.74
N SER A 12 3.92 -20.90 21.09
CA SER A 12 4.73 -22.12 21.17
C SER A 12 5.60 -22.33 19.91
N SER A 13 6.71 -23.05 20.06
CA SER A 13 7.60 -23.44 18.94
C SER A 13 6.85 -24.26 17.89
N PHE A 14 5.93 -25.13 18.32
CA PHE A 14 5.07 -25.92 17.41
C PHE A 14 4.29 -25.03 16.42
N TRP A 15 3.64 -23.95 16.88
CA TRP A 15 2.86 -23.09 15.99
C TRP A 15 3.75 -22.23 15.10
N LEU A 16 4.82 -21.65 15.67
CA LEU A 16 5.67 -20.68 14.97
C LEU A 16 6.69 -21.32 14.04
N GLU A 17 7.35 -22.40 14.48
CA GLU A 17 8.51 -22.99 13.80
C GLU A 17 8.10 -24.16 12.91
N GLU A 18 7.28 -25.07 13.43
CA GLU A 18 6.84 -26.25 12.66
C GLU A 18 5.71 -25.92 11.70
N LYS A 19 4.65 -25.26 12.18
CA LYS A 19 3.48 -24.96 11.35
C LYS A 19 3.62 -23.68 10.55
N ARG A 20 4.49 -22.74 10.97
CA ARG A 20 4.56 -21.36 10.43
C ARG A 20 3.21 -20.65 10.47
N TRP A 21 2.44 -20.89 11.53
CA TRP A 21 1.12 -20.32 11.75
C TRP A 21 1.19 -19.34 12.91
N PHE A 22 0.37 -18.29 12.86
CA PHE A 22 0.25 -17.33 13.95
C PHE A 22 -1.17 -17.38 14.51
N VAL A 23 -1.29 -17.11 15.80
CA VAL A 23 -2.59 -16.80 16.41
C VAL A 23 -2.80 -15.28 16.32
N ALA A 24 -3.87 -14.88 15.66
CA ALA A 24 -4.28 -13.49 15.49
C ALA A 24 -5.58 -13.21 16.26
N TYR A 25 -5.76 -11.95 16.64
CA TYR A 25 -6.99 -11.45 17.25
C TYR A 25 -7.48 -10.22 16.47
N GLN A 26 -8.68 -10.34 15.89
CA GLN A 26 -9.33 -9.27 15.14
C GLN A 26 -10.85 -9.35 15.35
N ASP A 27 -11.51 -8.20 15.54
CA ASP A 27 -12.97 -8.09 15.64
C ASP A 27 -13.61 -9.08 16.64
N TYR A 28 -12.99 -9.24 17.80
CA TYR A 28 -13.41 -10.16 18.88
C TYR A 28 -13.28 -11.66 18.59
N CYS A 29 -12.64 -12.03 17.48
CA CYS A 29 -12.38 -13.42 17.11
C CYS A 29 -10.90 -13.79 17.28
N LEU A 30 -10.64 -15.00 17.77
CA LEU A 30 -9.30 -15.60 17.85
C LEU A 30 -9.22 -16.76 16.88
N PHE A 31 -8.25 -16.74 15.98
CA PHE A 31 -8.11 -17.77 14.94
C PHE A 31 -6.64 -18.07 14.65
N SER A 32 -6.36 -19.34 14.35
CA SER A 32 -5.07 -19.80 13.84
C SER A 32 -5.02 -19.52 12.35
N VAL A 33 -4.14 -18.62 11.94
CA VAL A 33 -3.96 -18.30 10.53
C VAL A 33 -2.70 -19.02 10.03
N PRO A 34 -2.75 -19.84 8.96
CA PRO A 34 -1.56 -20.05 8.15
C PRO A 34 -0.99 -18.68 7.80
N HIS A 35 0.32 -18.53 7.67
CA HIS A 35 0.99 -17.26 7.35
C HIS A 35 0.28 -16.51 6.20
N PHE A 36 -0.74 -15.73 6.54
CA PHE A 36 -1.61 -15.00 5.62
C PHE A 36 -1.49 -13.57 6.09
N ALA A 37 -0.44 -12.92 5.60
CA ALA A 37 -0.41 -11.48 5.70
C ALA A 37 -1.38 -10.94 4.64
N PRO A 38 -2.16 -9.90 4.96
CA PRO A 38 -2.86 -9.17 3.93
C PRO A 38 -1.84 -8.68 2.90
N ASN A 39 -2.12 -8.89 1.61
CA ASN A 39 -1.31 -8.35 0.53
C ASN A 39 -1.64 -6.87 0.25
N HIS A 40 -2.73 -6.37 0.83
CA HIS A 40 -3.27 -5.03 0.67
C HIS A 40 -3.47 -4.36 2.02
N VAL A 41 -3.12 -3.08 2.09
CA VAL A 41 -3.31 -2.26 3.28
C VAL A 41 -3.85 -0.87 2.96
N ASP A 42 -4.80 -0.40 3.76
CA ASP A 42 -5.20 1.00 3.79
C ASP A 42 -4.44 1.73 4.89
N ILE A 43 -3.44 2.52 4.50
CA ILE A 43 -2.57 3.21 5.45
C ILE A 43 -3.23 4.47 6.04
N SER A 44 -4.42 4.86 5.60
CA SER A 44 -5.20 5.87 6.32
C SER A 44 -5.79 5.33 7.63
N GLN A 45 -5.83 4.01 7.77
CA GLN A 45 -6.30 3.33 8.97
C GLN A 45 -5.11 2.81 9.77
N GLN A 46 -5.20 2.90 11.09
CA GLN A 46 -4.16 2.38 11.97
C GLN A 46 -4.16 0.85 11.85
N LEU A 47 -3.10 0.25 11.32
CA LEU A 47 -2.95 -1.21 11.34
C LEU A 47 -2.76 -1.67 12.77
N ARG A 48 -3.82 -2.20 13.37
CA ARG A 48 -3.77 -2.87 14.67
C ARG A 48 -3.64 -4.37 14.45
N ILE A 49 -2.50 -4.79 13.90
CA ILE A 49 -2.16 -6.20 13.84
C ILE A 49 -1.48 -6.58 15.15
N HIS A 50 -2.16 -7.42 15.93
CA HIS A 50 -1.60 -8.07 17.11
C HIS A 50 -1.28 -9.52 16.76
N SER A 51 0.02 -9.81 16.66
CA SER A 51 0.55 -11.12 16.30
C SER A 51 1.38 -11.71 17.45
N THR A 52 1.50 -13.04 17.45
CA THR A 52 2.45 -13.78 18.30
C THR A 52 3.89 -13.74 17.77
N ALA A 53 4.10 -13.22 16.56
CA ALA A 53 5.42 -12.96 15.99
C ALA A 53 6.23 -11.96 16.85
N PRO A 54 7.57 -12.07 16.88
CA PRO A 54 8.43 -11.14 17.62
C PRO A 54 8.36 -9.71 17.07
N ASP A 55 8.10 -9.55 15.77
CA ASP A 55 7.83 -8.29 15.10
C ASP A 55 6.79 -8.49 13.98
N ASN A 56 6.33 -7.40 13.40
CA ASN A 56 5.38 -7.41 12.28
C ASN A 56 6.08 -7.37 10.91
N LYS A 57 7.41 -7.52 10.84
CA LYS A 57 8.17 -7.35 9.60
C LYS A 57 7.75 -8.37 8.54
N SER A 58 7.59 -9.63 8.94
CA SER A 58 7.12 -10.70 8.05
C SER A 58 5.73 -10.44 7.46
N VAL A 59 4.91 -9.65 8.15
CA VAL A 59 3.59 -9.21 7.66
C VAL A 59 3.76 -8.09 6.63
N TYR A 60 4.58 -7.09 6.95
CA TYR A 60 4.79 -5.95 6.05
C TYR A 60 5.51 -6.32 4.75
N ASP A 61 6.45 -7.29 4.80
CA ASP A 61 7.17 -7.78 3.63
C ASP A 61 6.25 -8.47 2.60
N GLN A 62 5.05 -8.89 3.00
CA GLN A 62 4.07 -9.52 2.12
C GLN A 62 3.07 -8.53 1.50
N ILE A 63 3.01 -7.31 2.01
CA ILE A 63 2.15 -6.27 1.46
C ILE A 63 2.74 -5.84 0.12
N ASN A 64 1.92 -5.90 -0.92
CA ASN A 64 2.27 -5.47 -2.27
C ASN A 64 1.34 -4.38 -2.80
N LYS A 65 0.27 -4.06 -2.08
CA LYS A 65 -0.70 -3.03 -2.43
C LYS A 65 -0.96 -2.09 -1.25
N ILE A 66 -0.90 -0.79 -1.51
CA ILE A 66 -1.22 0.27 -0.53
C ILE A 66 -2.31 1.18 -1.07
N THR A 67 -3.28 1.52 -0.22
CA THR A 67 -4.25 2.59 -0.46
C THR A 67 -4.05 3.73 0.54
N MET A 68 -4.05 4.97 0.05
CA MET A 68 -3.91 6.22 0.82
C MET A 68 -5.16 7.08 0.66
N LYS A 69 -6.01 7.13 1.69
CA LYS A 69 -7.24 7.96 1.69
C LYS A 69 -7.09 9.31 2.39
N THR A 70 -5.98 9.56 3.06
CA THR A 70 -5.69 10.84 3.75
C THR A 70 -4.24 11.23 3.54
N ALA A 71 -3.96 12.53 3.48
CA ALA A 71 -2.59 13.05 3.38
C ALA A 71 -1.87 13.11 4.74
N ALA A 72 -2.62 13.13 5.84
CA ALA A 72 -2.09 13.21 7.20
C ALA A 72 -1.76 11.81 7.72
N ILE A 73 -0.65 11.25 7.24
CA ILE A 73 -0.22 9.90 7.59
C ILE A 73 1.08 9.96 8.40
N LYS A 74 1.05 9.39 9.61
CA LYS A 74 2.24 9.02 10.38
C LYS A 74 2.30 7.50 10.43
N HIS A 75 3.21 6.90 9.68
CA HIS A 75 3.55 5.49 9.81
C HIS A 75 4.97 5.33 10.29
N ASN A 76 5.17 4.33 11.15
CA ASN A 76 6.47 3.97 11.70
C ASN A 76 7.14 2.84 10.89
N HIS A 77 6.63 2.57 9.68
CA HIS A 77 7.11 1.48 8.84
C HIS A 77 7.34 1.96 7.41
N TYR A 78 8.41 1.44 6.79
CA TYR A 78 8.79 1.71 5.42
C TYR A 78 8.58 0.44 4.57
N PHE A 79 7.66 0.50 3.62
CA PHE A 79 7.26 -0.64 2.80
C PHE A 79 8.12 -0.75 1.54
N THR A 80 8.87 -1.84 1.40
CA THR A 80 9.85 -2.03 0.31
C THR A 80 9.33 -2.84 -0.88
N HIS A 81 8.20 -3.55 -0.75
CA HIS A 81 7.74 -4.52 -1.76
C HIS A 81 6.44 -4.11 -2.47
N ILE A 82 6.08 -2.83 -2.41
CA ILE A 82 4.82 -2.33 -2.98
C ILE A 82 4.90 -2.33 -4.50
N LYS A 83 3.92 -2.96 -5.13
CA LYS A 83 3.72 -2.99 -6.59
C LYS A 83 2.55 -2.13 -7.03
N THR A 84 1.55 -1.98 -6.17
CA THR A 84 0.32 -1.23 -6.45
C THR A 84 0.12 -0.14 -5.42
N LEU A 85 -0.01 1.10 -5.88
CA LEU A 85 -0.26 2.27 -5.04
C LEU A 85 -1.57 2.95 -5.48
N GLU A 86 -2.51 3.10 -4.56
CA GLU A 86 -3.76 3.82 -4.77
C GLU A 86 -3.80 5.10 -3.95
N LEU A 87 -3.86 6.24 -4.62
CA LEU A 87 -3.93 7.56 -4.01
C LEU A 87 -5.35 8.10 -4.14
N LYS A 88 -6.14 7.91 -3.08
CA LYS A 88 -7.51 8.43 -2.93
C LYS A 88 -7.52 9.82 -2.29
N CYS A 89 -6.37 10.48 -2.27
CA CYS A 89 -6.21 11.83 -1.76
C CYS A 89 -5.03 12.51 -2.46
N SER A 90 -5.04 13.84 -2.47
CA SER A 90 -3.90 14.64 -2.90
C SER A 90 -2.77 14.53 -1.89
N VAL A 91 -1.65 13.91 -2.27
CA VAL A 91 -0.47 13.73 -1.42
C VAL A 91 0.81 14.10 -2.17
N SER A 92 1.81 14.59 -1.44
CA SER A 92 3.11 14.95 -2.03
C SER A 92 4.00 13.73 -2.25
N LEU A 93 4.86 13.78 -3.26
CA LEU A 93 5.89 12.76 -3.49
C LEU A 93 6.72 12.49 -2.23
N LYS A 94 7.14 13.55 -1.51
CA LYS A 94 7.94 13.42 -0.29
C LYS A 94 7.24 12.58 0.78
N THR A 95 5.93 12.77 0.94
CA THR A 95 5.12 12.00 1.90
C THR A 95 5.07 10.53 1.49
N VAL A 96 4.79 10.24 0.21
CA VAL A 96 4.73 8.85 -0.27
C VAL A 96 6.10 8.17 -0.14
N ALA A 97 7.17 8.84 -0.58
CA ALA A 97 8.55 8.33 -0.54
C ALA A 97 9.08 8.13 0.89
N SER A 98 8.51 8.79 1.91
CA SER A 98 8.86 8.54 3.31
C SER A 98 8.28 7.23 3.87
N ILE A 99 7.32 6.62 3.17
CA ILE A 99 6.58 5.45 3.65
C ILE A 99 6.81 4.25 2.72
N ILE A 100 7.11 4.48 1.44
CA ILE A 100 7.12 3.43 0.41
C ILE A 100 8.38 3.55 -0.45
N ASP A 101 8.98 2.41 -0.80
CA ASP A 101 9.94 2.33 -1.89
C ASP A 101 9.19 2.36 -3.23
N LEU A 102 9.39 3.45 -3.98
CA LEU A 102 8.71 3.70 -5.23
C LEU A 102 9.30 2.92 -6.42
N ASN A 103 10.48 2.31 -6.27
CA ASN A 103 11.15 1.59 -7.34
C ASN A 103 10.34 0.41 -7.85
N HIS A 104 9.57 -0.24 -6.96
CA HIS A 104 8.84 -1.46 -7.27
C HIS A 104 7.41 -1.21 -7.77
N ILE A 105 6.96 0.04 -7.80
CA ILE A 105 5.61 0.41 -8.24
C ILE A 105 5.46 0.10 -9.72
N LYS A 106 4.43 -0.69 -10.04
CA LYS A 106 3.99 -1.03 -11.40
C LYS A 106 2.65 -0.38 -11.72
N HIS A 107 1.77 -0.33 -10.72
CA HIS A 107 0.39 0.17 -10.83
C HIS A 107 0.21 1.40 -9.95
N LEU A 108 -0.27 2.50 -10.53
CA LEU A 108 -0.66 3.70 -9.80
C LEU A 108 -2.12 4.02 -10.10
N THR A 109 -2.92 4.16 -9.05
CA THR A 109 -4.27 4.71 -9.12
C THR A 109 -4.27 6.10 -8.50
N VAL A 110 -4.86 7.07 -9.20
CA VAL A 110 -5.01 8.45 -8.72
C VAL A 110 -6.45 8.92 -8.90
N LEU A 111 -6.85 9.92 -8.10
CA LEU A 111 -8.13 10.59 -8.32
C LEU A 111 -8.12 11.39 -9.61
N SER A 112 -7.10 12.23 -9.81
CA SER A 112 -7.00 13.11 -10.97
C SER A 112 -5.69 12.91 -11.71
N LEU A 113 -5.71 13.13 -13.03
CA LEU A 113 -4.50 13.17 -13.85
C LEU A 113 -3.51 14.25 -13.38
N SER A 114 -3.98 15.33 -12.77
CA SER A 114 -3.13 16.36 -12.16
C SER A 114 -2.32 15.85 -10.96
N ASP A 115 -2.77 14.79 -10.28
CA ASP A 115 -2.02 14.18 -9.19
C ASP A 115 -0.79 13.43 -9.71
N VAL A 116 -0.86 12.86 -10.93
CA VAL A 116 0.29 12.19 -11.56
C VAL A 116 1.45 13.17 -11.77
N LEU A 117 1.15 14.44 -12.04
CA LEU A 117 2.18 15.47 -12.27
C LEU A 117 3.07 15.71 -11.04
N LYS A 118 2.60 15.39 -9.83
CA LYS A 118 3.38 15.51 -8.59
C LYS A 118 4.52 14.50 -8.52
N PHE A 119 4.50 13.49 -9.38
CA PHE A 119 5.49 12.42 -9.46
C PHE A 119 6.39 12.55 -10.70
N MET A 120 6.33 13.69 -11.40
CA MET A 120 7.22 13.96 -12.54
C MET A 120 8.63 14.33 -12.09
N PRO A 121 9.68 13.88 -12.80
CA PRO A 121 9.65 12.95 -13.94
C PRO A 121 9.47 11.48 -13.50
N LEU A 122 8.44 10.81 -14.04
CA LEU A 122 8.04 9.45 -13.61
C LEU A 122 9.11 8.39 -13.80
N GLU A 123 9.95 8.52 -14.83
CA GLU A 123 11.04 7.58 -15.15
C GLU A 123 12.11 7.51 -14.05
N TYR A 124 12.26 8.58 -13.26
CA TYR A 124 13.17 8.62 -12.12
C TYR A 124 12.47 8.29 -10.81
N VAL A 125 11.20 8.67 -10.68
CA VAL A 125 10.44 8.51 -9.43
C VAL A 125 9.87 7.10 -9.27
N MET A 126 9.37 6.50 -10.35
CA MET A 126 8.81 5.14 -10.41
C MET A 126 9.29 4.46 -11.70
N PRO A 127 10.55 4.00 -11.77
CA PRO A 127 11.16 3.50 -13.02
C PRO A 127 10.48 2.25 -13.61
N HIS A 128 9.69 1.53 -12.83
CA HIS A 128 8.98 0.32 -13.26
C HIS A 128 7.46 0.52 -13.42
N PHE A 129 6.99 1.76 -13.27
CA PHE A 129 5.57 2.11 -13.41
C PHE A 129 5.11 1.92 -14.85
N CYS A 130 4.04 1.15 -15.05
CA CYS A 130 3.53 0.84 -16.39
C CYS A 130 2.00 0.81 -16.50
N GLU A 131 1.26 0.92 -15.41
CA GLU A 131 -0.20 0.88 -15.45
C GLU A 131 -0.80 2.01 -14.62
N LEU A 132 -1.60 2.87 -15.26
CA LEU A 132 -2.24 4.03 -14.64
C LEU A 132 -3.75 3.87 -14.64
N THR A 133 -4.37 4.04 -13.47
CA THR A 133 -5.81 4.17 -13.33
C THR A 133 -6.16 5.57 -12.81
N ILE A 134 -7.12 6.23 -13.46
CA ILE A 134 -7.62 7.55 -13.07
C ILE A 134 -9.11 7.41 -12.72
N GLU A 135 -9.47 7.76 -11.49
CA GLU A 135 -10.80 7.49 -10.96
C GLU A 135 -11.82 8.60 -11.21
N ASN A 136 -11.38 9.84 -11.40
CA ASN A 136 -12.27 10.91 -11.80
C ASN A 136 -12.26 11.09 -13.31
N ASN A 137 -13.36 11.63 -13.82
CA ASN A 137 -13.51 11.99 -15.23
C ASN A 137 -12.37 12.91 -15.69
N VAL A 138 -11.75 12.54 -16.81
CA VAL A 138 -10.71 13.32 -17.47
C VAL A 138 -11.35 14.34 -18.41
N THR A 139 -11.12 15.63 -18.15
CA THR A 139 -11.62 16.71 -19.02
C THR A 139 -10.61 17.08 -20.11
N ILE A 140 -11.09 17.69 -21.20
CA ILE A 140 -10.25 18.18 -22.30
C ILE A 140 -9.21 19.20 -21.80
N ASP A 141 -9.59 20.04 -20.84
CA ASP A 141 -8.67 21.06 -20.29
C ASP A 141 -7.49 20.42 -19.55
N ILE A 142 -7.74 19.34 -18.81
CA ILE A 142 -6.70 18.57 -18.14
C ILE A 142 -5.76 17.92 -19.16
N ILE A 143 -6.30 17.33 -20.24
CA ILE A 143 -5.49 16.75 -21.33
C ILE A 143 -4.60 17.82 -21.96
N LYS A 144 -5.13 19.03 -22.21
CA LYS A 144 -4.35 20.14 -22.75
C LYS A 144 -3.19 20.54 -21.82
N GLN A 145 -3.45 20.63 -20.51
CA GLN A 145 -2.43 20.97 -19.51
C GLN A 145 -1.28 19.96 -19.47
N ILE A 146 -1.57 18.69 -19.75
CA ILE A 146 -0.56 17.63 -19.70
C ILE A 146 -0.01 17.21 -21.08
N SER A 147 -0.44 17.87 -22.15
CA SER A 147 -0.11 17.49 -23.54
C SER A 147 1.39 17.46 -23.85
N HIS A 148 2.20 18.18 -23.07
CA HIS A 148 3.65 18.23 -23.21
C HIS A 148 4.39 17.11 -22.46
N TYR A 149 3.71 16.36 -21.58
CA TYR A 149 4.31 15.26 -20.83
C TYR A 149 4.30 13.97 -21.64
N ARG A 150 5.41 13.24 -21.60
CA ARG A 150 5.54 11.95 -22.28
C ARG A 150 5.49 10.83 -21.25
N PHE A 151 4.41 10.07 -21.27
CA PHE A 151 4.21 8.91 -20.40
C PHE A 151 4.72 7.62 -21.05
N LEU A 152 5.99 7.59 -21.45
CA LEU A 152 6.55 6.52 -22.31
C LEU A 152 6.50 5.12 -21.69
N GLN A 153 6.49 5.05 -20.37
CA GLN A 153 6.48 3.78 -19.62
C GLN A 153 5.08 3.21 -19.39
N ILE A 154 4.01 4.01 -19.58
CA ILE A 154 2.62 3.55 -19.38
C ILE A 154 2.21 2.66 -20.56
N ARG A 155 1.86 1.41 -20.24
CA ARG A 155 1.37 0.39 -21.17
C ARG A 155 -0.13 0.15 -21.06
N LYS A 156 -0.70 0.47 -19.90
CA LYS A 156 -2.13 0.35 -19.62
C LYS A 156 -2.63 1.65 -19.01
N LEU A 157 -3.69 2.20 -19.58
CA LEU A 157 -4.40 3.37 -19.06
C LEU A 157 -5.86 3.01 -18.89
N GLU A 158 -6.36 3.16 -17.67
CA GLU A 158 -7.77 3.02 -17.32
C GLU A 158 -8.28 4.37 -16.82
N ILE A 159 -9.41 4.81 -17.37
CA ILE A 159 -10.11 6.01 -16.94
C ILE A 159 -11.50 5.56 -16.57
N ALA A 160 -11.91 5.82 -15.32
CA ALA A 160 -13.29 5.64 -14.93
C ALA A 160 -14.15 6.64 -15.71
N ILE A 161 -15.21 6.14 -16.34
CA ILE A 161 -16.20 6.94 -17.06
C ILE A 161 -17.47 6.84 -16.23
N ASP A 162 -17.82 7.93 -15.56
CA ASP A 162 -19.14 8.11 -14.95
C ASP A 162 -20.13 8.68 -15.98
#